data_AF-A0A6A0IK56-F1
#
_entry.id   AF-A0A6A0IK56-F1
#
_cell.length_a   1.000
_cell.length_b   1.000
_cell.length_c   1.000
_cell.angle_alpha   90.00
_cell.angle_beta   90.00
_cell.angle_gamma   90.00
#
_symmetry.space_group_name_H-M   'P 1'
#
loop_
_entity.id
_entity.type
_entity.pdbx_description
1 polymer ?
#
loop_
_entity_poly.entity_id
_entity_poly.type
_entity_poly.pdbx_seq_one_letter_code
_entity_poly.pdbx_strand_id
1 'polypeptide(L)'
;MSRWLPLTLLASALSGVLFAAEPPSTSTPPPATARPSLGGGPTRTTPTPGAVAPSSLADVARENRARKEKPATRSLGVIDNESLRKAGASPVRTPTPGRGRSAPSSPGTAPAFVPTDNDGRTEEYWRGRARSTRIRVEGAENEARRLEAETRRLENDFYAWSDGNYRDQVIKPAWDKAREDLKKARAEVDAAKATEDGLAEEARKAGAPPGWVR
;
A
#
# COMPACT_ATOMS: atom_id res chain seq x y z
N MET A 1 6.22 26.85 47.63
CA MET A 1 6.96 28.05 47.19
C MET A 1 6.58 28.29 45.72
N SER A 2 5.37 28.76 45.42
CA SER A 2 4.87 30.15 45.46
C SER A 2 5.67 31.14 44.60
N ARG A 3 5.06 31.56 43.47
CA ARG A 3 4.98 32.94 42.91
C ARG A 3 4.37 32.86 41.49
N TRP A 4 3.05 33.04 41.34
CA TRP A 4 2.28 34.30 41.15
C TRP A 4 2.23 34.79 39.69
N LEU A 5 1.03 34.72 39.09
CA LEU A 5 0.56 35.56 37.99
C LEU A 5 0.25 36.98 38.52
N PRO A 6 0.34 38.01 37.67
CA PRO A 6 -0.88 38.71 37.22
C PRO A 6 -0.79 39.13 35.73
N LEU A 7 -1.81 38.89 34.91
CA LEU A 7 -2.96 39.78 34.62
C LEU A 7 -2.57 41.24 34.29
N THR A 8 -2.62 41.59 33.00
CA THR A 8 -2.93 42.95 32.54
C THR A 8 -3.92 42.89 31.38
N LEU A 9 -4.88 43.79 31.47
CA LEU A 9 -6.12 43.92 30.73
C LEU A 9 -6.09 45.31 30.08
N LEU A 10 -6.37 45.42 28.79
CA LEU A 10 -6.69 46.67 28.07
C LEU A 10 -7.49 46.22 26.81
N ALA A 11 -8.81 46.35 26.68
CA ALA A 11 -9.73 47.49 26.74
C ALA A 11 -9.59 48.50 25.57
N SER A 12 -10.71 48.67 24.85
CA SER A 12 -11.11 49.79 23.98
C SER A 12 -10.56 49.81 22.54
N ALA A 13 -11.29 50.21 21.49
CA ALA A 13 -12.69 50.62 21.30
C ALA A 13 -13.00 50.80 19.78
N LEU A 14 -14.30 50.70 19.45
CA LEU A 14 -15.08 51.43 18.44
C LEU A 14 -14.48 51.80 17.05
N SER A 15 -15.14 51.31 16.00
CA SER A 15 -15.88 52.08 14.96
C SER A 15 -16.24 51.09 13.84
N GLY A 16 -17.48 50.87 13.40
CA GLY A 16 -18.54 51.84 13.14
C GLY A 16 -18.59 52.15 11.64
N VAL A 17 -19.14 51.24 10.82
CA VAL A 17 -19.58 51.55 9.46
C VAL A 17 -20.96 50.95 9.26
N LEU A 18 -21.94 51.85 9.10
CA LEU A 18 -23.36 51.58 8.83
C LEU A 18 -23.72 52.45 7.61
N PHE A 19 -24.09 51.82 6.49
CA PHE A 19 -24.92 52.33 5.38
C PHE A 19 -25.14 51.11 4.47
N ALA A 20 -26.27 50.39 4.43
CA ALA A 20 -27.68 50.73 4.16
C ALA A 20 -27.97 51.06 2.67
N ALA A 21 -28.71 50.12 2.04
CA ALA A 21 -29.74 50.27 0.97
C ALA A 21 -29.31 50.83 -0.41
N GLU A 22 -29.83 50.44 -1.58
CA GLU A 22 -30.70 49.39 -2.16
C GLU A 22 -30.64 49.64 -3.70
N PRO A 23 -30.96 48.67 -4.57
CA PRO A 23 -31.07 48.86 -6.04
C PRO A 23 -32.48 49.31 -6.46
N PRO A 24 -32.67 49.92 -7.66
CA PRO A 24 -33.55 49.27 -8.64
C PRO A 24 -33.23 49.49 -10.14
N SER A 25 -33.74 48.54 -10.94
CA SER A 25 -33.94 48.35 -12.40
C SER A 25 -34.04 49.61 -13.29
N THR A 26 -33.76 49.62 -14.61
CA THR A 26 -34.50 48.93 -15.71
C THR A 26 -33.92 49.31 -17.11
N SER A 27 -33.83 48.37 -18.07
CA SER A 27 -34.33 48.43 -19.48
C SER A 27 -33.65 47.33 -20.34
N THR A 28 -34.35 46.25 -20.68
CA THR A 28 -35.14 45.98 -21.91
C THR A 28 -34.28 45.53 -23.12
N PRO A 29 -34.51 44.31 -23.65
CA PRO A 29 -33.78 43.76 -24.81
C PRO A 29 -34.50 44.04 -26.15
N PRO A 30 -33.79 44.14 -27.30
CA PRO A 30 -34.40 44.03 -28.62
C PRO A 30 -34.45 42.57 -29.14
N PRO A 31 -35.45 42.22 -29.98
CA PRO A 31 -35.71 40.86 -30.46
C PRO A 31 -34.84 40.44 -31.67
N ALA A 32 -34.74 39.13 -31.83
CA ALA A 32 -34.02 38.40 -32.86
C ALA A 32 -34.54 38.62 -34.30
N THR A 33 -33.64 38.53 -35.30
CA THR A 33 -33.98 38.05 -36.65
C THR A 33 -32.78 37.37 -37.31
N ALA A 34 -33.00 36.08 -37.63
CA ALA A 34 -32.49 35.23 -38.72
C ALA A 34 -31.03 35.30 -39.23
N ARG A 35 -30.41 34.11 -39.20
CA ARG A 35 -29.27 33.63 -40.01
C ARG A 35 -29.46 33.85 -41.52
N PRO A 36 -28.35 33.83 -42.27
CA PRO A 36 -28.16 32.70 -43.19
C PRO A 36 -26.83 31.95 -43.02
N SER A 37 -26.93 30.69 -43.40
CA SER A 37 -25.91 29.63 -43.42
C SER A 37 -24.78 29.89 -44.41
N LEU A 38 -23.54 29.50 -44.06
CA LEU A 38 -22.57 28.75 -44.89
C LEU A 38 -21.15 28.94 -44.32
N GLY A 39 -20.53 27.85 -43.87
CA GLY A 39 -19.15 27.86 -43.41
C GLY A 39 -18.80 26.57 -42.69
N GLY A 40 -18.54 25.51 -43.46
CA GLY A 40 -18.12 24.21 -42.96
C GLY A 40 -16.77 24.29 -42.25
N GLY A 41 -16.76 23.83 -41.00
CA GLY A 41 -15.57 23.48 -40.25
C GLY A 41 -15.92 22.26 -39.39
N PRO A 42 -15.09 21.22 -39.32
CA PRO A 42 -15.44 19.97 -38.65
C PRO A 42 -15.64 20.23 -37.17
N THR A 43 -16.90 20.11 -36.72
CA THR A 43 -17.22 20.05 -35.29
C THR A 43 -16.51 18.84 -34.72
N ARG A 44 -15.52 19.12 -33.87
CA ARG A 44 -14.88 18.17 -32.96
C ARG A 44 -15.99 17.46 -32.20
N THR A 45 -16.23 16.21 -32.56
CA THR A 45 -17.15 15.31 -31.89
C THR A 45 -16.75 15.20 -30.43
N THR A 46 -17.64 15.62 -29.54
CA THR A 46 -17.75 15.12 -28.18
C THR A 46 -17.74 13.59 -28.25
N PRO A 47 -16.85 12.86 -27.55
CA PRO A 47 -16.95 11.41 -27.50
C PRO A 47 -18.13 11.03 -26.62
N THR A 48 -19.28 10.83 -27.26
CA THR A 48 -20.34 9.94 -26.76
C THR A 48 -19.75 8.53 -26.69
N PRO A 49 -19.72 7.86 -25.53
CA PRO A 49 -19.27 6.47 -25.45
C PRO A 49 -20.34 5.57 -26.07
N GLY A 50 -20.19 5.29 -27.36
CA GLY A 50 -21.04 4.38 -28.11
C GLY A 50 -20.26 3.15 -28.55
N ALA A 51 -20.56 2.03 -27.88
CA ALA A 51 -20.48 0.67 -28.43
C ALA A 51 -19.09 0.11 -28.81
N VAL A 52 -18.26 -0.15 -27.81
CA VAL A 52 -17.57 -1.45 -27.75
C VAL A 52 -18.45 -2.28 -26.84
N ALA A 53 -19.08 -3.37 -27.27
CA ALA A 53 -19.94 -4.18 -26.40
C ALA A 53 -19.17 -4.56 -25.13
N PRO A 54 -19.39 -3.87 -23.99
CA PRO A 54 -18.73 -4.24 -22.76
C PRO A 54 -19.70 -5.18 -22.06
N SER A 55 -19.23 -6.32 -21.56
CA SER A 55 -19.98 -7.11 -20.59
C SER A 55 -20.67 -6.16 -19.60
N SER A 56 -22.00 -6.12 -19.67
CA SER A 56 -22.80 -5.05 -19.09
C SER A 56 -22.55 -5.00 -17.59
N LEU A 57 -22.62 -3.83 -16.96
CA LEU A 57 -22.58 -3.74 -15.49
C LEU A 57 -23.64 -4.64 -14.84
N ALA A 58 -24.75 -4.88 -15.56
CA ALA A 58 -25.76 -5.85 -15.18
C ALA A 58 -25.25 -7.30 -15.22
N ASP A 59 -24.37 -7.66 -16.14
CA ASP A 59 -23.74 -8.98 -16.21
C ASP A 59 -22.71 -9.17 -15.10
N VAL A 60 -21.91 -8.14 -14.79
CA VAL A 60 -20.97 -8.16 -13.65
C VAL A 60 -21.72 -8.30 -12.32
N ALA A 61 -22.85 -7.62 -12.16
CA ALA A 61 -23.70 -7.75 -10.97
C ALA A 61 -24.33 -9.14 -10.85
N ARG A 62 -24.82 -9.72 -11.95
CA ARG A 62 -25.35 -11.10 -11.98
C ARG A 62 -24.26 -12.13 -11.67
N GLU A 63 -23.07 -11.98 -12.22
CA GLU A 63 -21.94 -12.88 -11.94
C GLU A 63 -21.50 -12.81 -10.47
N ASN A 64 -21.47 -11.60 -9.88
CA ASN A 64 -21.12 -11.45 -8.47
C ASN A 64 -22.16 -12.11 -7.55
N ARG A 65 -23.45 -12.02 -7.89
CA ARG A 65 -24.53 -12.71 -7.18
C ARG A 65 -24.42 -14.23 -7.32
N ALA A 66 -24.18 -14.72 -8.54
CA ALA A 66 -23.96 -16.15 -8.80
C ALA A 66 -22.71 -16.72 -8.10
N ARG A 67 -21.68 -15.90 -7.85
CA ARG A 67 -20.50 -16.29 -7.05
C ARG A 67 -20.80 -16.38 -5.56
N LYS A 68 -21.72 -15.56 -5.03
CA LYS A 68 -22.16 -15.61 -3.62
C LYS A 68 -23.11 -16.76 -3.32
N GLU A 69 -23.90 -17.18 -4.30
CA GLU A 69 -24.85 -18.30 -4.17
C GLU A 69 -24.20 -19.68 -4.31
N LYS A 70 -22.95 -19.75 -4.80
CA LYS A 70 -22.15 -20.98 -4.75
C LYS A 70 -21.67 -21.20 -3.32
N PRO A 71 -22.01 -22.32 -2.66
CA PRO A 71 -21.47 -22.61 -1.34
C PRO A 71 -19.94 -22.72 -1.45
N ALA A 72 -19.22 -21.88 -0.72
CA ALA A 72 -17.78 -21.98 -0.62
C ALA A 72 -17.44 -23.35 -0.03
N THR A 73 -16.99 -24.29 -0.87
CA THR A 73 -16.67 -25.67 -0.47
C THR A 73 -15.43 -25.78 0.43
N ARG A 74 -14.84 -24.63 0.81
CA ARG A 74 -13.90 -24.50 1.93
C ARG A 74 -14.17 -23.17 2.63
N SER A 75 -15.09 -23.16 3.58
CA SER A 75 -15.10 -22.12 4.61
C SER A 75 -13.80 -22.25 5.40
N LEU A 76 -12.82 -21.40 5.11
CA LEU A 76 -11.74 -21.13 6.05
C LEU A 76 -12.44 -20.53 7.28
N GLY A 77 -12.57 -21.35 8.33
CA GLY A 77 -13.31 -20.99 9.53
C GLY A 77 -12.89 -19.64 10.08
N VAL A 78 -13.80 -18.98 10.79
CA VAL A 78 -13.49 -17.74 11.51
C VAL A 78 -12.38 -18.04 12.51
N ILE A 79 -11.21 -17.39 12.35
CA ILE A 79 -10.12 -17.44 13.32
C ILE A 79 -10.56 -16.57 14.50
N ASP A 80 -11.19 -17.18 15.49
CA ASP A 80 -11.50 -16.53 16.77
C ASP A 80 -10.33 -16.68 17.76
N ASN A 81 -10.34 -15.88 18.83
CA ASN A 81 -9.29 -15.92 19.86
C ASN A 81 -9.20 -17.29 20.56
N GLU A 82 -10.29 -18.06 20.55
CA GLU A 82 -10.38 -19.44 21.05
C GLU A 82 -9.57 -20.40 20.16
N SER A 83 -9.68 -20.29 18.83
CA SER A 83 -8.93 -21.09 17.85
C SER A 83 -7.42 -20.84 17.93
N LEU A 84 -7.01 -19.61 18.24
CA LEU A 84 -5.61 -19.26 18.50
C LEU A 84 -5.11 -19.84 19.83
N ARG A 85 -5.93 -19.84 20.89
CA ARG A 85 -5.58 -20.47 22.18
C ARG A 85 -5.46 -21.98 22.09
N LYS A 86 -6.30 -22.63 21.27
CA LYS A 86 -6.27 -24.09 21.07
C LYS A 86 -5.11 -24.54 20.18
N ALA A 87 -4.69 -23.71 19.21
CA ALA A 87 -3.48 -23.93 18.42
C ALA A 87 -2.18 -23.66 19.22
N GLY A 88 -2.25 -22.86 20.29
CA GLY A 88 -1.14 -22.57 21.20
C GLY A 88 -0.87 -23.65 22.26
N ALA A 89 -1.66 -24.72 22.32
CA ALA A 89 -1.52 -25.81 23.28
C ALA A 89 -1.06 -27.12 22.59
N SER A 90 0.13 -27.10 21.99
CA SER A 90 0.84 -28.36 21.74
C SER A 90 1.50 -28.82 23.05
N PRO A 91 1.21 -30.03 23.56
CA PRO A 91 1.84 -30.52 24.78
C PRO A 91 3.32 -30.75 24.50
N VAL A 92 4.17 -29.98 25.19
CA VAL A 92 5.58 -30.31 25.41
C VAL A 92 5.63 -31.70 26.01
N ARG A 93 6.07 -32.69 25.22
CA ARG A 93 6.33 -34.05 25.70
C ARG A 93 7.63 -34.03 26.51
N THR A 94 7.51 -33.92 27.82
CA THR A 94 8.55 -34.35 28.77
C THR A 94 8.61 -35.88 28.78
N PRO A 95 9.77 -36.52 28.56
CA PRO A 95 9.89 -37.96 28.74
C PRO A 95 10.12 -38.30 30.22
N THR A 96 9.14 -38.95 30.84
CA THR A 96 9.27 -39.71 32.09
C THR A 96 10.18 -40.94 31.89
N PRO A 97 11.05 -41.31 32.85
CA PRO A 97 11.91 -42.48 32.70
C PRO A 97 11.12 -43.77 32.91
N GLY A 98 10.77 -44.43 31.80
CA GLY A 98 10.13 -45.74 31.78
C GLY A 98 11.15 -46.86 31.56
N ARG A 99 11.29 -47.70 32.58
CA ARG A 99 12.10 -48.93 32.66
C ARG A 99 11.78 -49.93 31.53
N GLY A 100 12.83 -50.30 30.79
CA GLY A 100 13.14 -51.66 30.33
C GLY A 100 12.14 -52.43 29.46
N ARG A 101 12.36 -52.41 28.14
CA ARG A 101 12.22 -53.59 27.28
C ARG A 101 13.10 -53.43 26.04
N SER A 102 14.20 -54.19 26.01
CA SER A 102 15.11 -54.27 24.87
C SER A 102 14.39 -54.87 23.67
N ALA A 103 14.24 -54.07 22.61
CA ALA A 103 13.93 -54.52 21.26
C ALA A 103 15.23 -54.45 20.42
N PRO A 104 15.43 -55.35 19.44
CA PRO A 104 16.71 -55.53 18.78
C PRO A 104 17.15 -54.26 18.05
N SER A 105 18.42 -53.91 18.24
CA SER A 105 19.08 -52.79 17.59
C SER A 105 18.96 -52.93 16.07
N SER A 106 18.08 -52.14 15.46
CA SER A 106 18.16 -51.85 14.03
C SER A 106 19.53 -51.18 13.78
N PRO A 107 20.25 -51.49 12.69
CA PRO A 107 21.52 -50.82 12.40
C PRO A 107 21.25 -49.32 12.35
N GLY A 108 21.94 -48.57 13.22
CA GLY A 108 21.82 -47.13 13.28
C GLY A 108 22.01 -46.55 11.88
N THR A 109 20.96 -45.95 11.34
CA THR A 109 21.10 -44.97 10.27
C THR A 109 22.04 -43.91 10.83
N ALA A 110 23.30 -43.94 10.40
CA ALA A 110 24.23 -42.84 10.65
C ALA A 110 23.49 -41.55 10.34
N PRO A 111 23.60 -40.49 11.17
CA PRO A 111 22.98 -39.22 10.86
C PRO A 111 23.39 -38.86 9.44
N ALA A 112 22.40 -38.70 8.55
CA ALA A 112 22.66 -38.29 7.18
C ALA A 112 23.55 -37.05 7.26
N PHE A 113 24.73 -37.11 6.64
CA PHE A 113 25.64 -35.97 6.60
C PHE A 113 24.89 -34.83 5.92
N VAL A 114 24.47 -33.84 6.71
CA VAL A 114 23.88 -32.62 6.18
C VAL A 114 25.07 -31.70 5.90
N PRO A 115 25.31 -31.32 4.63
CA PRO A 115 26.30 -30.32 4.33
C PRO A 115 26.01 -29.03 5.10
N THR A 116 27.00 -28.54 5.84
CA THR A 116 26.96 -27.26 6.55
C THR A 116 28.09 -26.36 6.10
N ASP A 117 27.89 -25.05 6.22
CA ASP A 117 28.96 -24.07 6.05
C ASP A 117 29.95 -24.07 7.25
N ASN A 118 30.98 -23.22 7.21
CA ASN A 118 31.98 -23.11 8.28
C ASN A 118 31.37 -22.61 9.61
N ASP A 119 30.22 -21.96 9.55
CA ASP A 119 29.47 -21.44 10.70
C ASP A 119 28.36 -22.42 11.16
N GLY A 120 28.28 -23.63 10.59
CA GLY A 120 27.28 -24.64 10.92
C GLY A 120 25.89 -24.39 10.34
N ARG A 121 25.73 -23.44 9.40
CA ARG A 121 24.46 -23.14 8.73
C ARG A 121 24.21 -24.13 7.59
N THR A 122 22.96 -24.53 7.45
CA THR A 122 22.53 -25.50 6.43
C THR A 122 22.11 -24.82 5.12
N GLU A 123 21.96 -25.60 4.05
CA GLU A 123 21.39 -25.14 2.78
C GLU A 123 20.03 -24.44 2.97
N GLU A 124 19.17 -24.96 3.84
CA GLU A 124 17.83 -24.39 4.08
C GLU A 124 17.91 -22.97 4.64
N TYR A 125 18.91 -22.66 5.48
CA TYR A 125 19.16 -21.31 5.97
C TYR A 125 19.48 -20.37 4.81
N TRP A 126 20.42 -20.75 3.95
CA TRP A 126 20.86 -19.92 2.82
C TRP A 126 19.76 -19.73 1.78
N ARG A 127 18.99 -20.78 1.48
CA ARG A 127 17.79 -20.68 0.64
C ARG A 127 16.71 -19.81 1.27
N GLY A 128 16.51 -19.93 2.58
CA GLY A 128 15.60 -19.07 3.34
C GLY A 128 16.00 -17.60 3.24
N ARG A 129 17.29 -17.30 3.44
CA ARG A 129 17.85 -15.96 3.28
C ARG A 129 17.67 -15.44 1.86
N ALA A 130 18.05 -16.19 0.83
CA ALA A 130 17.87 -15.78 -0.57
C ALA A 130 16.41 -15.47 -0.91
N ARG A 131 15.47 -16.33 -0.50
CA ARG A 131 14.02 -16.08 -0.65
C ARG A 131 13.59 -14.80 0.07
N SER A 132 14.02 -14.61 1.33
CA SER A 132 13.65 -13.43 2.11
C SER A 132 14.17 -12.13 1.48
N THR A 133 15.38 -12.14 0.93
CA THR A 133 15.97 -10.96 0.28
C THR A 133 15.23 -10.62 -1.00
N ARG A 134 14.88 -11.61 -1.83
CA ARG A 134 14.05 -11.41 -3.03
C ARG A 134 12.69 -10.81 -2.71
N ILE A 135 12.01 -11.36 -1.71
CA ILE A 135 10.71 -10.83 -1.24
C ILE A 135 10.87 -9.39 -0.77
N ARG A 136 11.97 -9.05 -0.08
CA ARG A 136 12.24 -7.69 0.37
C ARG A 136 12.43 -6.74 -0.81
N VAL A 137 13.21 -7.14 -1.83
CA VAL A 137 13.42 -6.35 -3.05
C VAL A 137 12.09 -6.11 -3.76
N GLU A 138 11.31 -7.18 -3.99
CA GLU A 138 10.01 -7.09 -4.65
C GLU A 138 9.03 -6.19 -3.86
N GLY A 139 8.99 -6.34 -2.53
CA GLY A 139 8.18 -5.49 -1.65
C GLY A 139 8.57 -4.02 -1.73
N ALA A 140 9.87 -3.71 -1.66
CA ALA A 140 10.37 -2.35 -1.76
C ALA A 140 10.07 -1.73 -3.13
N GLU A 141 10.22 -2.50 -4.22
CA GLU A 141 9.90 -2.05 -5.57
C GLU A 141 8.41 -1.79 -5.75
N ASN A 142 7.55 -2.66 -5.21
CA ASN A 142 6.10 -2.49 -5.22
C ASN A 142 5.70 -1.20 -4.49
N GLU A 143 6.30 -0.95 -3.32
CA GLU A 143 6.02 0.27 -2.55
C GLU A 143 6.50 1.53 -3.28
N ALA A 144 7.69 1.50 -3.86
CA ALA A 144 8.19 2.59 -4.68
C ALA A 144 7.27 2.87 -5.88
N ARG A 145 6.76 1.84 -6.56
CA ARG A 145 5.77 1.98 -7.66
C ARG A 145 4.46 2.58 -7.16
N ARG A 146 3.96 2.14 -6.01
CA ARG A 146 2.73 2.66 -5.39
C ARG A 146 2.86 4.15 -5.09
N LEU A 147 3.94 4.55 -4.42
CA LEU A 147 4.22 5.94 -4.06
C LEU A 147 4.47 6.82 -5.28
N GLU A 148 5.05 6.27 -6.35
CA GLU A 148 5.22 6.99 -7.61
C GLU A 148 3.86 7.29 -8.27
N ALA A 149 2.96 6.32 -8.29
CA ALA A 149 1.59 6.51 -8.78
C ALA A 149 0.82 7.53 -7.93
N GLU A 150 0.98 7.47 -6.60
CA GLU A 150 0.38 8.42 -5.65
C GLU A 150 0.92 9.85 -5.86
N THR A 151 2.23 9.99 -6.04
CA THR A 151 2.87 11.28 -6.35
C THR A 151 2.33 11.88 -7.64
N ARG A 152 2.24 11.08 -8.72
CA ARG A 152 1.68 11.52 -10.01
C ARG A 152 0.21 11.91 -9.89
N ARG A 153 -0.57 11.17 -9.11
CA ARG A 153 -1.97 11.49 -8.85
C ARG A 153 -2.10 12.86 -8.15
N LEU A 154 -1.35 13.07 -7.06
CA LEU A 154 -1.41 14.32 -6.29
C LEU A 154 -0.89 15.52 -7.10
N GLU A 155 0.12 15.31 -7.95
CA GLU A 155 0.59 16.30 -8.90
C GLU A 155 -0.53 16.71 -9.88
N ASN A 156 -1.23 15.74 -10.46
CA ASN A 156 -2.37 16.02 -11.34
C ASN A 156 -3.50 16.74 -10.58
N ASP A 157 -3.84 16.28 -9.36
CA ASP A 157 -4.86 16.89 -8.53
C ASP A 157 -4.48 18.35 -8.17
N PHE A 158 -3.20 18.64 -7.93
CA PHE A 158 -2.71 19.97 -7.63
C PHE A 158 -2.94 20.95 -8.78
N TYR A 159 -2.68 20.53 -10.03
CA TYR A 159 -2.88 21.38 -11.21
C TYR A 159 -4.33 21.41 -11.71
N ALA A 160 -5.13 20.38 -11.42
CA ALA A 160 -6.53 20.31 -11.82
C ALA A 160 -7.45 21.17 -10.92
N TRP A 161 -7.07 21.41 -9.66
CA TRP A 161 -7.91 22.13 -8.70
C TRP A 161 -7.79 23.66 -8.82
N SER A 162 -8.92 24.34 -8.97
CA SER A 162 -8.99 25.80 -9.09
C SER A 162 -9.03 26.55 -7.74
N ASP A 163 -9.52 25.91 -6.67
CA ASP A 163 -9.50 26.48 -5.32
C ASP A 163 -8.08 26.43 -4.73
N GLY A 164 -7.45 27.60 -4.66
CA GLY A 164 -6.10 27.76 -4.11
C GLY A 164 -5.98 27.39 -2.63
N ASN A 165 -7.02 27.62 -1.82
CA ASN A 165 -6.94 27.32 -0.39
C ASN A 165 -6.90 25.80 -0.14
N TYR A 166 -7.79 25.04 -0.78
CA TYR A 166 -7.76 23.57 -0.69
C TYR A 166 -6.48 22.99 -1.29
N ARG A 167 -6.06 23.50 -2.45
CA ARG A 167 -4.82 23.07 -3.12
C ARG A 167 -3.60 23.24 -2.22
N ASP A 168 -3.44 24.40 -1.60
CA ASP A 168 -2.24 24.73 -0.85
C ASP A 168 -2.25 24.16 0.58
N GLN A 169 -3.42 23.96 1.20
CA GLN A 169 -3.55 23.40 2.55
C GLN A 169 -3.66 21.88 2.61
N VAL A 170 -4.19 21.23 1.57
CA VAL A 170 -4.46 19.78 1.57
C VAL A 170 -3.61 19.05 0.54
N ILE A 171 -3.65 19.48 -0.72
CA ILE A 171 -3.00 18.74 -1.81
C ILE A 171 -1.48 18.90 -1.74
N LYS A 172 -0.98 20.14 -1.56
CA LYS A 172 0.46 20.42 -1.53
C LYS A 172 1.19 19.68 -0.40
N PRO A 173 0.74 19.70 0.88
CA PRO A 173 1.42 18.95 1.93
C PRO A 173 1.39 17.44 1.71
N ALA A 174 0.28 16.90 1.17
CA ALA A 174 0.18 15.49 0.82
C ALA A 174 1.16 15.13 -0.31
N TRP A 175 1.29 16.00 -1.32
CA TRP A 175 2.22 15.81 -2.43
C TRP A 175 3.68 15.85 -1.97
N ASP A 176 4.04 16.84 -1.16
CA ASP A 176 5.38 16.97 -0.59
C ASP A 176 5.75 15.73 0.23
N LYS A 177 4.82 15.25 1.08
CA LYS A 177 4.98 14.00 1.83
C LYS A 177 5.15 12.78 0.91
N ALA A 178 4.31 12.64 -0.12
CA ALA A 178 4.42 11.52 -1.06
C ALA A 178 5.77 11.51 -1.79
N ARG A 179 6.33 12.68 -2.13
CA ARG A 179 7.67 12.81 -2.72
C ARG A 179 8.78 12.40 -1.76
N GLU A 180 8.68 12.78 -0.49
CA GLU A 180 9.63 12.35 0.54
C GLU A 180 9.57 10.84 0.76
N ASP A 181 8.37 10.29 0.87
CA ASP A 181 8.16 8.86 1.07
C ASP A 181 8.64 8.06 -0.16
N LEU A 182 8.41 8.56 -1.38
CA LEU A 182 8.98 7.98 -2.61
C LEU A 182 10.51 7.99 -2.60
N LYS A 183 11.14 9.08 -2.14
CA LYS A 183 12.59 9.17 -2.01
C LYS A 183 13.12 8.11 -1.03
N LYS A 184 12.45 7.92 0.11
CA LYS A 184 12.80 6.89 1.10
C LYS A 184 12.62 5.49 0.52
N ALA A 185 11.50 5.22 -0.15
CA ALA A 185 11.23 3.93 -0.78
C ALA A 185 12.27 3.57 -1.85
N ARG A 186 12.71 4.54 -2.65
CA ARG A 186 13.80 4.34 -3.62
C ARG A 186 15.12 3.99 -2.94
N ALA A 187 15.48 4.70 -1.86
CA ALA A 187 16.67 4.36 -1.07
C ALA A 187 16.56 2.96 -0.44
N GLU A 188 15.37 2.53 -0.04
CA GLU A 188 15.13 1.17 0.45
C GLU A 188 15.26 0.12 -0.64
N VAL A 189 14.80 0.39 -1.87
CA VAL A 189 15.03 -0.49 -3.02
C VAL A 189 16.53 -0.67 -3.26
N ASP A 190 17.30 0.42 -3.24
CA ASP A 190 18.75 0.36 -3.44
C ASP A 190 19.45 -0.44 -2.33
N ALA A 191 19.04 -0.23 -1.08
CA ALA A 191 19.55 -1.00 0.07
C ALA A 191 19.18 -2.49 -0.01
N ALA A 192 17.97 -2.82 -0.44
CA ALA A 192 17.52 -4.20 -0.61
C ALA A 192 18.30 -4.90 -1.73
N LYS A 193 18.54 -4.22 -2.85
CA LYS A 193 19.35 -4.72 -3.97
C LYS A 193 20.81 -4.95 -3.57
N ALA A 194 21.40 -3.99 -2.85
CA ALA A 194 22.75 -4.17 -2.31
C ALA A 194 22.85 -5.37 -1.37
N THR A 195 21.80 -5.66 -0.60
CA THR A 195 21.73 -6.85 0.25
C THR A 195 21.61 -8.14 -0.58
N GLU A 196 20.88 -8.12 -1.68
CA GLU A 196 20.78 -9.26 -2.61
C GLU A 196 22.12 -9.57 -3.27
N ASP A 197 22.80 -8.54 -3.77
CA ASP A 197 24.11 -8.67 -4.41
C ASP A 197 25.18 -9.15 -3.43
N GLY A 198 25.13 -8.67 -2.18
CA GLY A 198 26.06 -9.07 -1.11
C GLY A 198 25.89 -10.51 -0.63
N LEU A 199 24.71 -11.11 -0.79
CA LEU A 199 24.38 -12.43 -0.23
C LEU A 199 25.26 -13.56 -0.79
N ALA A 200 25.59 -13.50 -2.09
CA ALA A 200 26.44 -14.51 -2.71
C ALA A 200 27.88 -14.47 -2.18
N GLU A 201 28.38 -13.27 -1.91
CA GLU A 201 29.73 -13.07 -1.35
C GLU A 201 29.76 -13.43 0.15
N GLU A 202 28.72 -13.13 0.91
CA GLU A 202 28.55 -13.59 2.30
C GLU A 202 28.57 -15.12 2.40
N ALA A 203 27.85 -15.80 1.52
CA ALA A 203 27.83 -17.26 1.48
C ALA A 203 29.18 -17.86 1.09
N ARG A 204 29.89 -17.26 0.12
CA ARG A 204 31.25 -17.67 -0.24
C ARG A 204 32.19 -17.54 0.96
N LYS A 205 32.15 -16.42 1.69
CA LYS A 205 32.96 -16.20 2.89
C LYS A 205 32.64 -17.19 4.01
N ALA A 206 31.38 -17.58 4.15
CA ALA A 206 30.96 -18.61 5.08
C ALA A 206 31.34 -20.04 4.65
N GLY A 207 31.85 -20.24 3.43
CA GLY A 207 32.19 -21.56 2.89
C GLY A 207 30.98 -22.33 2.34
N ALA A 208 29.83 -21.67 2.16
CA ALA A 208 28.66 -22.29 1.57
C ALA A 208 28.85 -22.49 0.05
N PRO A 209 28.46 -23.66 -0.50
CA PRO A 209 28.47 -23.89 -1.93
C PRO A 209 27.66 -22.83 -2.72
N PRO A 210 28.13 -22.40 -3.92
CA PRO A 210 27.47 -21.36 -4.71
C PRO A 210 26.08 -21.76 -5.23
N GLY A 211 25.67 -23.02 -5.07
CA GLY A 211 24.33 -23.50 -5.41
C GLY A 211 23.26 -23.20 -4.35
N TRP A 212 23.65 -22.88 -3.11
CA TRP A 212 22.68 -22.72 -2.01
C TRP A 212 21.99 -21.34 -1.97
N VAL A 213 22.58 -20.34 -2.64
CA VAL A 213 22.08 -18.95 -2.66
C VAL A 213 21.31 -18.61 -3.94
N ARG A 214 21.28 -19.55 -4.90
CA ARG A 214 20.56 -19.40 -6.17
C ARG A 214 19.05 -19.59 -6.02
#